data_AF-A0A6G2HFV6-F1
#
_entry.id   AF-A0A6G2HFV6-F1
#
_cell.length_a   1.000
_cell.length_b   1.000
_cell.length_c   1.000
_cell.angle_alpha   90.00
_cell.angle_beta   90.00
_cell.angle_gamma   90.00
#
_symmetry.space_group_name_H-M   'P 1'
#
loop_
_entity.id
_entity.type
_entity.pdbx_description
1 polymer ?
#
loop_
_entity_poly.entity_id
_entity_poly.type
_entity_poly.pdbx_seq_one_letter_code
_entity_poly.pdbx_strand_id
1 'polypeptide(L)'
;MLEDGLSYPVRGDWIGRVIIGGVLGFFSWLVIPGFLLLGYLVEVLESTVAGSDTPPEFTDWGTLLVRGIVATVIGLAYTLLPMIAYGVFVVLVIGTGGAIGGDAGALIGGLGLLAALGFLPVIFVVYYAVPAALTAYAVEGNAKAAFDPSLLKPTLLSVEYLVAVLMPLVVTFVLWIATGVLAVTIVGLLLVPFLQFYGQVAVFRMFGTAFADQSDRLSTPGSAVDDATETIP
;
A
#
# COMPACT_ATOMS: atom_id res chain seq x y z
N MET A 1 8.51 12.81 6.94
CA MET A 1 7.50 11.80 6.56
C MET A 1 7.07 10.90 7.72
N LEU A 2 7.97 10.27 8.50
CA LEU A 2 7.54 9.44 9.66
C LEU A 2 6.76 10.23 10.71
N GLU A 3 7.34 11.33 11.18
CA GLU A 3 6.74 12.17 12.21
C GLU A 3 5.39 12.74 11.73
N ASP A 4 5.36 13.24 10.50
CA ASP A 4 4.11 13.69 9.85
C ASP A 4 3.06 12.57 9.81
N GLY A 5 3.40 11.42 9.23
CA GLY A 5 2.48 10.30 9.09
C GLY A 5 2.02 9.72 10.42
N LEU A 6 2.88 9.63 11.45
CA LEU A 6 2.48 9.17 12.77
C LEU A 6 1.63 10.21 13.51
N SER A 7 1.87 11.51 13.33
CA SER A 7 1.02 12.54 13.95
C SER A 7 -0.33 12.72 13.24
N TYR A 8 -0.44 12.30 11.98
CA TYR A 8 -1.61 12.54 11.13
C TYR A 8 -2.94 11.98 11.68
N PRO A 9 -3.05 10.72 12.16
CA PRO A 9 -4.32 10.15 12.60
C PRO A 9 -4.99 10.89 13.76
N VAL A 10 -4.22 11.65 14.55
CA VAL A 10 -4.69 12.36 15.75
C VAL A 10 -4.95 13.86 15.52
N ARG A 11 -4.81 14.36 14.28
CA ARG A 11 -5.07 15.78 13.95
C ARG A 11 -6.56 16.08 13.82
N GLY A 12 -7.05 17.12 14.48
CA GLY A 12 -8.49 17.46 14.47
C GLY A 12 -9.32 16.52 15.37
N ASP A 13 -10.59 16.28 15.04
CA ASP A 13 -11.44 15.38 15.82
C ASP A 13 -11.13 13.90 15.52
N TRP A 14 -10.21 13.33 16.30
CA TRP A 14 -9.70 11.99 16.08
C TRP A 14 -10.48 10.89 16.80
N ILE A 15 -11.18 11.21 17.89
CA ILE A 15 -11.80 10.19 18.75
C ILE A 15 -12.89 9.45 17.99
N GLY A 16 -13.81 10.18 17.35
CA GLY A 16 -14.90 9.58 16.57
C GLY A 16 -14.36 8.70 15.44
N ARG A 17 -13.36 9.19 14.70
CA ARG A 17 -12.75 8.46 13.58
C ARG A 17 -12.03 7.20 14.04
N VAL A 18 -11.22 7.27 15.11
CA VAL A 18 -10.52 6.10 15.64
C VAL A 18 -11.51 5.08 16.17
N ILE A 19 -12.59 5.50 16.82
CA ILE A 19 -13.63 4.58 17.28
C ILE A 19 -14.30 3.87 16.10
N ILE A 20 -14.77 4.62 15.11
CA ILE A 20 -15.45 4.07 13.93
C ILE A 20 -14.49 3.16 13.17
N GLY A 21 -13.29 3.63 12.85
CA GLY A 21 -12.26 2.89 12.12
C GLY A 21 -11.82 1.62 12.85
N GLY A 22 -11.63 1.67 14.17
CA GLY A 22 -11.30 0.52 15.00
C GLY A 22 -12.42 -0.52 15.02
N VAL A 23 -13.69 -0.09 15.13
CA VAL A 23 -14.86 -0.98 15.07
C VAL A 23 -14.98 -1.63 13.68
N LEU A 24 -14.83 -0.85 12.60
CA LEU A 24 -14.83 -1.38 11.24
C LEU A 24 -13.69 -2.38 11.02
N GLY A 25 -12.50 -2.07 11.53
CA GLY A 25 -11.33 -2.95 11.49
C GLY A 25 -11.56 -4.25 12.25
N PHE A 26 -12.16 -4.19 13.44
CA PHE A 26 -12.51 -5.38 14.22
C PHE A 26 -13.55 -6.27 13.50
N PHE A 27 -14.58 -5.66 12.92
CA PHE A 27 -15.63 -6.38 12.18
C PHE A 27 -15.30 -6.60 10.70
N SER A 28 -14.06 -6.38 10.26
CA SER A 28 -13.66 -6.51 8.86
C SER A 28 -13.88 -7.92 8.28
N TRP A 29 -13.89 -8.95 9.14
CA TRP A 29 -14.22 -10.33 8.76
C TRP A 29 -15.65 -10.51 8.24
N LEU A 30 -16.57 -9.56 8.51
CA LEU A 30 -17.92 -9.51 7.95
C LEU A 30 -17.97 -8.97 6.51
N VAL A 31 -16.81 -8.76 5.88
CA VAL A 31 -16.63 -8.28 4.49
C VAL A 31 -17.05 -6.82 4.27
N ILE A 32 -18.31 -6.46 4.56
CA ILE A 32 -18.82 -5.09 4.38
C ILE A 32 -18.02 -4.05 5.19
N PRO A 33 -17.73 -4.25 6.49
CA PRO A 33 -16.91 -3.30 7.25
C PRO A 33 -15.48 -3.20 6.71
N GLY A 34 -14.95 -4.29 6.15
CA GLY A 34 -13.65 -4.31 5.49
C GLY A 34 -13.62 -3.41 4.26
N PHE A 35 -14.67 -3.44 3.42
CA PHE A 35 -14.79 -2.53 2.29
C PHE A 35 -14.91 -1.08 2.74
N LEU A 36 -15.73 -0.77 3.74
CA LEU A 36 -15.85 0.59 4.26
C LEU A 36 -14.51 1.13 4.76
N LEU A 37 -13.77 0.32 5.50
CA LEU A 37 -12.45 0.67 5.99
C LEU A 37 -11.47 0.93 4.85
N LEU A 38 -11.43 0.05 3.84
CA LEU A 38 -10.53 0.25 2.70
C LEU A 38 -10.91 1.48 1.87
N GLY A 39 -12.21 1.75 1.70
CA GLY A 39 -12.70 2.96 1.06
C GLY A 39 -12.28 4.23 1.79
N TYR A 40 -12.30 4.20 3.12
CA TYR A 40 -11.80 5.31 3.94
C TYR A 40 -10.30 5.53 3.74
N LEU A 41 -9.51 4.44 3.68
CA LEU A 41 -8.08 4.54 3.41
C LEU A 41 -7.77 5.10 2.01
N VAL A 42 -8.60 4.80 1.01
CA VAL A 42 -8.53 5.45 -0.32
C VAL A 42 -8.81 6.95 -0.22
N GLU A 43 -9.80 7.37 0.56
CA GLU A 43 -10.10 8.78 0.78
C GLU A 43 -8.97 9.52 1.53
N VAL A 44 -8.27 8.83 2.45
CA VAL A 44 -7.04 9.34 3.07
C VAL A 44 -5.96 9.63 2.01
N LEU A 45 -5.81 8.78 0.99
CA LEU A 45 -4.86 9.03 -0.11
C LEU A 45 -5.26 10.24 -0.94
N GLU A 46 -6.52 10.31 -1.36
CA GLU A 46 -7.04 11.43 -2.14
C GLU A 46 -6.87 12.76 -1.41
N SER A 47 -7.34 12.83 -0.16
CA SER A 47 -7.22 14.03 0.68
C SER A 47 -5.77 14.42 0.96
N THR A 48 -4.89 13.44 1.14
CA THR A 48 -3.45 13.67 1.31
C THR A 48 -2.83 14.27 0.06
N VAL A 49 -3.11 13.72 -1.12
CA VAL A 49 -2.58 14.25 -2.38
C VAL A 49 -3.16 15.62 -2.70
N ALA A 50 -4.41 15.88 -2.31
CA ALA A 50 -5.04 17.19 -2.40
C ALA A 50 -4.47 18.24 -1.41
N GLY A 51 -3.49 17.87 -0.57
CA GLY A 51 -2.83 18.77 0.38
C GLY A 51 -3.57 18.97 1.70
N SER A 52 -4.57 18.13 2.03
CA SER A 52 -5.22 18.18 3.34
C SER A 52 -4.30 17.64 4.43
N ASP A 53 -4.11 18.42 5.49
CA ASP A 53 -3.32 18.04 6.65
C ASP A 53 -4.11 17.34 7.76
N THR A 54 -5.43 17.24 7.61
CA THR A 54 -6.32 16.55 8.54
C THR A 54 -6.95 15.32 7.89
N PRO A 55 -7.06 14.17 8.60
CA PRO A 55 -7.76 13.00 8.08
C PRO A 55 -9.22 13.31 7.70
N PRO A 56 -9.77 12.67 6.67
CA PRO A 56 -11.18 12.79 6.33
C PRO A 56 -12.06 12.24 7.45
N GLU A 57 -13.30 12.72 7.51
CA GLU A 57 -14.33 12.20 8.42
C GLU A 57 -15.03 10.97 7.80
N PHE A 58 -15.71 10.17 8.62
CA PHE A 58 -16.55 9.08 8.11
C PHE A 58 -17.90 9.64 7.65
N THR A 59 -17.90 10.26 6.49
CA THR A 59 -19.11 10.70 5.79
C THR A 59 -19.35 9.84 4.55
N ASP A 60 -20.51 10.01 3.91
CA ASP A 60 -20.81 9.42 2.60
C ASP A 60 -20.49 7.91 2.48
N TRP A 61 -21.01 7.12 3.43
CA TRP A 61 -20.80 5.67 3.54
C TRP A 61 -21.00 4.88 2.24
N GLY A 62 -21.92 5.32 1.37
CA GLY A 62 -22.13 4.71 0.06
C GLY A 62 -20.91 4.87 -0.85
N THR A 63 -20.30 6.06 -0.86
CA THR A 63 -19.07 6.36 -1.60
C THR A 63 -17.90 5.56 -1.04
N LEU A 64 -17.75 5.52 0.30
CA LEU A 64 -16.74 4.69 0.97
C LEU A 64 -16.87 3.21 0.57
N LEU A 65 -18.08 2.67 0.57
CA LEU A 65 -18.31 1.27 0.20
C LEU A 65 -17.89 0.97 -1.24
N VAL A 66 -18.30 1.82 -2.20
CA VAL A 66 -17.93 1.67 -3.61
C VAL A 66 -16.42 1.78 -3.81
N ARG A 67 -15.78 2.78 -3.18
CA ARG A 67 -14.33 2.95 -3.22
C ARG A 67 -13.60 1.73 -2.66
N GLY A 68 -14.08 1.18 -1.55
CA GLY A 68 -13.53 -0.03 -0.93
C GLY A 68 -13.65 -1.27 -1.81
N ILE A 69 -14.79 -1.46 -2.49
CA ILE A 69 -14.99 -2.57 -3.42
C ILE A 69 -14.00 -2.44 -4.59
N VAL A 70 -13.91 -1.26 -5.21
CA VAL A 70 -13.00 -1.04 -6.33
C VAL A 70 -11.53 -1.21 -5.90
N ALA A 71 -11.15 -0.66 -4.75
CA ALA A 71 -9.82 -0.83 -4.19
C ALA A 71 -9.50 -2.31 -3.89
N THR A 72 -10.48 -3.08 -3.43
CA THR A 72 -10.30 -4.53 -3.25
C THR A 72 -10.09 -5.22 -4.58
N VAL A 73 -10.86 -4.89 -5.61
CA VAL A 73 -10.67 -5.45 -6.97
C VAL A 73 -9.29 -5.11 -7.52
N ILE A 74 -8.81 -3.88 -7.31
CA ILE A 74 -7.45 -3.46 -7.67
C ILE A 74 -6.42 -4.31 -6.92
N GLY A 75 -6.53 -4.41 -5.59
CA GLY A 75 -5.62 -5.23 -4.78
C GLY A 75 -5.63 -6.71 -5.18
N LEU A 76 -6.80 -7.26 -5.50
CA LEU A 76 -6.94 -8.62 -6.02
C LEU A 76 -6.29 -8.79 -7.39
N ALA A 77 -6.47 -7.83 -8.31
CA ALA A 77 -5.80 -7.87 -9.60
C ALA A 77 -4.28 -7.83 -9.42
N TYR A 78 -3.77 -6.92 -8.59
CA TYR A 78 -2.34 -6.79 -8.32
C TYR A 78 -1.73 -7.99 -7.59
N THR A 79 -2.51 -8.76 -6.83
CA THR A 79 -2.04 -9.98 -6.14
C THR A 79 -2.16 -11.22 -7.02
N LEU A 80 -3.33 -11.43 -7.62
CA LEU A 80 -3.64 -12.66 -8.37
C LEU A 80 -2.90 -12.71 -9.70
N LEU A 81 -2.78 -11.60 -10.45
CA LEU A 81 -2.13 -11.64 -11.76
C LEU A 81 -0.64 -12.05 -11.66
N PRO A 82 0.18 -11.40 -10.82
CA PRO A 82 1.58 -11.80 -10.65
C PRO A 82 1.71 -13.20 -10.08
N MET A 83 0.83 -13.60 -9.16
CA MET A 83 0.87 -14.93 -8.59
C MET A 83 0.52 -16.01 -9.62
N ILE A 84 -0.52 -15.82 -10.43
CA ILE A 84 -0.87 -16.74 -11.52
C ILE A 84 0.29 -16.83 -12.52
N ALA A 85 0.84 -15.69 -12.95
CA ALA A 85 1.97 -15.66 -13.88
C ALA A 85 3.18 -16.43 -13.32
N TYR A 86 3.47 -16.26 -12.05
CA TYR A 86 4.53 -16.98 -11.36
C TYR A 86 4.26 -18.48 -11.23
N GLY A 87 3.03 -18.86 -10.87
CA GLY A 87 2.61 -20.25 -10.81
C GLY A 87 2.73 -20.96 -12.15
N VAL A 88 2.31 -20.29 -13.23
CA VAL A 88 2.49 -20.79 -14.61
C VAL A 88 3.97 -20.98 -14.91
N PHE A 89 4.83 -20.00 -14.60
CA PHE A 89 6.28 -20.12 -14.77
C PHE A 89 6.84 -21.36 -14.05
N VAL A 90 6.50 -21.56 -12.77
CA VAL A 90 6.96 -22.71 -11.98
C VAL A 90 6.50 -24.02 -12.61
N VAL A 91 5.22 -24.12 -12.99
CA VAL A 91 4.66 -25.32 -13.63
C VAL A 91 5.37 -25.63 -14.95
N LEU A 92 5.66 -24.61 -15.76
CA LEU A 92 6.36 -24.77 -17.03
C LEU A 92 7.80 -25.27 -16.85
N VAL A 93 8.53 -24.76 -15.84
CA VAL A 93 9.89 -25.22 -15.55
C VAL A 93 9.89 -26.67 -15.07
N ILE A 94 9.00 -27.02 -14.14
CA ILE A 94 8.86 -28.40 -13.66
C ILE A 94 8.45 -29.35 -14.79
N GLY A 95 7.45 -28.97 -15.58
CA GLY A 95 6.94 -29.76 -16.71
C GLY A 95 8.01 -29.99 -17.78
N THR A 96 8.82 -28.97 -18.08
CA THR A 96 9.93 -29.07 -19.02
C THR A 96 11.01 -30.01 -18.51
N GLY A 97 11.33 -29.97 -17.21
CA GLY A 97 12.22 -30.96 -16.58
C GLY A 97 11.70 -32.39 -16.74
N GLY A 98 10.41 -32.61 -16.50
CA GLY A 98 9.76 -33.91 -16.72
C GLY A 98 9.80 -34.38 -18.18
N ALA A 99 9.63 -33.47 -19.14
CA ALA A 99 9.63 -33.78 -20.58
C ALA A 99 11.03 -34.13 -21.13
N ILE A 100 12.09 -33.48 -20.64
CA ILE A 100 13.48 -33.77 -21.04
C ILE A 100 13.92 -35.14 -20.50
N GLY A 101 13.56 -35.46 -19.25
CA GLY A 101 13.94 -36.71 -18.59
C GLY A 101 15.44 -36.84 -18.29
N GLY A 102 15.81 -37.98 -17.69
CA GLY A 102 17.20 -38.25 -17.26
C GLY A 102 17.74 -37.25 -16.24
N ASP A 103 19.06 -37.21 -16.09
CA ASP A 103 19.73 -36.37 -15.08
C ASP A 103 19.52 -34.87 -15.33
N ALA A 104 19.51 -34.46 -16.61
CA ALA A 104 19.26 -33.07 -17.00
C ALA A 104 17.81 -32.65 -16.68
N GLY A 105 16.83 -33.51 -16.94
CA GLY A 105 15.43 -33.27 -16.59
C GLY A 105 15.21 -33.22 -15.08
N ALA A 106 15.87 -34.10 -14.32
CA ALA A 106 15.83 -34.09 -12.86
C ALA A 106 16.39 -32.79 -12.27
N LEU A 107 17.50 -32.27 -12.83
CA LEU A 107 18.07 -30.99 -12.43
C LEU A 107 17.10 -29.83 -12.69
N ILE A 108 16.53 -29.74 -13.90
CA ILE A 108 15.59 -28.67 -14.28
C ILE A 108 14.30 -28.74 -13.46
N GLY A 109 13.75 -29.94 -13.26
CA GLY A 109 12.58 -30.14 -12.42
C GLY A 109 12.84 -29.78 -10.95
N GLY A 110 14.03 -30.14 -10.44
CA GLY A 110 14.50 -29.74 -9.11
C GLY A 110 14.64 -28.22 -8.97
N LEU A 111 15.16 -27.52 -9.99
CA LEU A 111 15.21 -26.05 -10.02
C LEU A 111 13.80 -25.45 -10.04
N GLY A 112 12.85 -26.05 -10.74
CA GLY A 112 11.45 -25.63 -10.71
C GLY A 112 10.81 -25.76 -9.32
N LEU A 113 11.12 -26.83 -8.59
CA LEU A 113 10.67 -27.02 -7.21
C LEU A 113 11.32 -26.00 -6.25
N LEU A 114 12.61 -25.72 -6.41
CA LEU A 114 13.29 -24.66 -5.66
C LEU A 114 12.72 -23.28 -6.01
N ALA A 115 12.45 -23.03 -7.29
CA ALA A 115 11.79 -21.82 -7.75
C ALA A 115 10.41 -21.68 -7.08
N ALA A 116 9.62 -22.75 -6.92
CA ALA A 116 8.32 -22.65 -6.23
C ALA A 116 8.38 -22.03 -4.82
N LEU A 117 9.51 -22.18 -4.12
CA LEU A 117 9.74 -21.59 -2.80
C LEU A 117 10.18 -20.11 -2.88
N GLY A 118 10.66 -19.66 -4.04
CA GLY A 118 11.21 -18.32 -4.29
C GLY A 118 10.17 -17.26 -4.67
N PHE A 119 8.96 -17.31 -4.12
CA PHE A 119 7.86 -16.38 -4.47
C PHE A 119 7.99 -14.98 -3.83
N LEU A 120 9.01 -14.78 -2.99
CA LEU A 120 9.27 -13.52 -2.27
C LEU A 120 9.35 -12.27 -3.19
N PRO A 121 9.97 -12.32 -4.39
CA PRO A 121 9.97 -11.18 -5.31
C PRO A 121 8.56 -10.80 -5.77
N VAL A 122 7.66 -11.78 -5.92
CA VAL A 122 6.26 -11.53 -6.30
C VAL A 122 5.57 -10.74 -5.20
N ILE A 123 5.71 -11.15 -3.93
CA ILE A 123 5.17 -10.42 -2.79
C ILE A 123 5.72 -8.99 -2.76
N PHE A 124 7.02 -8.83 -2.99
CA PHE A 124 7.65 -7.51 -3.00
C PHE A 124 7.05 -6.60 -4.09
N VAL A 125 6.84 -7.12 -5.30
CA VAL A 125 6.19 -6.36 -6.39
C VAL A 125 4.77 -5.94 -5.99
N VAL A 126 3.99 -6.82 -5.37
CA VAL A 126 2.65 -6.49 -4.88
C VAL A 126 2.71 -5.39 -3.82
N TYR A 127 3.54 -5.58 -2.80
CA TYR A 127 3.72 -4.64 -1.70
C TYR A 127 4.17 -3.25 -2.19
N TYR A 128 5.02 -3.22 -3.20
CA TYR A 128 5.52 -2.00 -3.82
C TYR A 128 4.48 -1.32 -4.72
N ALA A 129 3.73 -2.08 -5.53
CA ALA A 129 2.87 -1.49 -6.56
C ALA A 129 1.46 -1.09 -6.06
N VAL A 130 0.90 -1.85 -5.12
CA VAL A 130 -0.49 -1.64 -4.66
C VAL A 130 -0.73 -0.23 -4.10
N PRO A 131 0.12 0.34 -3.22
CA PRO A 131 -0.15 1.67 -2.66
C PRO A 131 -0.15 2.76 -3.74
N ALA A 132 0.75 2.69 -4.72
CA ALA A 132 0.76 3.62 -5.85
C ALA A 132 -0.49 3.48 -6.73
N ALA A 133 -0.91 2.25 -7.02
CA ALA A 133 -2.12 1.97 -7.78
C ALA A 133 -3.38 2.48 -7.08
N LEU A 134 -3.48 2.29 -5.77
CA LEU A 134 -4.57 2.81 -4.95
C LEU A 134 -4.56 4.34 -4.89
N THR A 135 -3.38 4.96 -4.85
CA THR A 135 -3.27 6.43 -4.86
C THR A 135 -3.69 7.01 -6.21
N ALA A 136 -3.26 6.42 -7.32
CA ALA A 136 -3.70 6.82 -8.66
C ALA A 136 -5.22 6.67 -8.82
N TYR A 137 -5.80 5.58 -8.30
CA TYR A 137 -7.25 5.41 -8.26
C TYR A 137 -7.95 6.50 -7.41
N ALA A 138 -7.40 6.80 -6.24
CA ALA A 138 -7.94 7.79 -5.32
C ALA A 138 -8.02 9.18 -5.95
N VAL A 139 -6.96 9.58 -6.67
CA VAL A 139 -6.82 10.91 -7.29
C VAL A 139 -7.64 11.03 -8.57
N GLU A 140 -7.59 10.02 -9.45
CA GLU A 140 -8.24 10.08 -10.77
C GLU A 140 -9.72 9.65 -10.74
N GLY A 141 -10.18 9.10 -9.61
CA GLY A 141 -11.57 8.67 -9.41
C GLY A 141 -12.02 7.50 -10.27
N ASN A 142 -11.12 6.86 -11.03
CA ASN A 142 -11.45 5.76 -11.92
C ASN A 142 -10.48 4.59 -11.78
N ALA A 143 -11.01 3.36 -11.83
CA ALA A 143 -10.22 2.15 -11.61
C ALA A 143 -9.13 1.91 -12.67
N LYS A 144 -9.25 2.52 -13.86
CA LYS A 144 -8.29 2.33 -14.95
C LYS A 144 -6.95 3.00 -14.65
N ALA A 145 -6.98 4.15 -13.96
CA ALA A 145 -5.78 4.85 -13.53
C ALA A 145 -4.87 3.98 -12.66
N ALA A 146 -5.46 3.08 -11.86
CA ALA A 146 -4.72 2.13 -11.04
C ALA A 146 -3.81 1.19 -11.85
N PHE A 147 -4.02 1.04 -13.16
CA PHE A 147 -3.26 0.15 -14.03
C PHE A 147 -2.51 0.90 -15.15
N ASP A 148 -2.52 2.23 -15.13
CA ASP A 148 -1.88 3.04 -16.16
C ASP A 148 -0.37 3.16 -15.91
N PRO A 149 0.50 2.54 -16.73
CA PRO A 149 1.93 2.59 -16.51
C PRO A 149 2.50 4.01 -16.67
N SER A 150 1.85 4.89 -17.43
CA SER A 150 2.32 6.27 -17.62
C SER A 150 2.14 7.11 -16.36
N LEU A 151 1.06 6.87 -15.61
CA LEU A 151 0.82 7.50 -14.31
C LEU A 151 1.69 6.89 -13.21
N LEU A 152 1.88 5.56 -13.23
CA LEU A 152 2.55 4.87 -12.15
C LEU A 152 4.08 4.91 -12.23
N LYS A 153 4.68 4.78 -13.43
CA LYS A 153 6.14 4.68 -13.58
C LYS A 153 6.92 5.83 -12.94
N PRO A 154 6.52 7.11 -13.07
CA PRO A 154 7.28 8.21 -12.47
C PRO A 154 7.36 8.09 -10.95
N THR A 155 6.27 7.72 -10.29
CA THR A 155 6.24 7.52 -8.84
C THR A 155 6.93 6.23 -8.43
N LEU A 156 6.67 5.12 -9.13
CA LEU A 156 7.28 3.83 -8.83
C LEU A 156 8.80 3.82 -9.01
N LEU A 157 9.37 4.74 -9.79
CA LEU A 157 10.81 4.84 -10.01
C LEU A 157 11.46 5.96 -9.19
N SER A 158 10.70 6.70 -8.37
CA SER A 158 11.26 7.75 -7.53
C SER A 158 11.94 7.20 -6.28
N VAL A 159 13.00 7.89 -5.84
CA VAL A 159 13.74 7.52 -4.62
C VAL A 159 12.86 7.78 -3.40
N GLU A 160 12.06 8.84 -3.44
CA GLU A 160 11.13 9.25 -2.40
C GLU A 160 10.07 8.17 -2.16
N TYR A 161 9.51 7.60 -3.23
CA TYR A 161 8.57 6.48 -3.11
C TYR A 161 9.25 5.21 -2.60
N LEU A 162 10.48 4.91 -3.06
CA LEU A 162 11.25 3.78 -2.53
C LEU A 162 11.46 3.89 -1.02
N VAL A 163 11.76 5.10 -0.51
CA VAL A 163 11.84 5.36 0.93
C VAL A 163 10.46 5.19 1.57
N ALA A 164 9.39 5.70 0.94
CA ALA A 164 8.01 5.56 1.44
C ALA A 164 7.58 4.10 1.65
N VAL A 165 8.02 3.19 0.78
CA VAL A 165 7.73 1.75 0.91
C VAL A 165 8.42 1.11 2.12
N LEU A 166 9.49 1.70 2.66
CA LEU A 166 10.14 1.22 3.88
C LEU A 166 9.41 1.66 5.15
N MET A 167 8.65 2.76 5.11
CA MET A 167 8.01 3.31 6.31
C MET A 167 6.98 2.39 6.95
N PRO A 168 6.11 1.69 6.19
CA PRO A 168 5.19 0.72 6.77
C PRO A 168 5.92 -0.40 7.50
N LEU A 169 7.15 -0.76 7.15
CA LEU A 169 7.93 -1.75 7.90
C LEU A 169 8.27 -1.22 9.30
N VAL A 170 8.71 0.04 9.40
CA VAL A 170 8.98 0.72 10.67
C VAL A 170 7.69 0.85 11.49
N VAL A 171 6.61 1.35 10.88
CA VAL A 171 5.32 1.50 11.55
C VAL A 171 4.82 0.14 12.03
N THR A 172 4.84 -0.88 11.18
CA THR A 172 4.45 -2.25 11.52
C THR A 172 5.26 -2.77 12.71
N PHE A 173 6.58 -2.60 12.71
CA PHE A 173 7.42 -3.01 13.83
C PHE A 173 7.02 -2.32 15.15
N VAL A 174 6.75 -1.02 15.12
CA VAL A 174 6.24 -0.26 16.28
C VAL A 174 4.87 -0.78 16.73
N LEU A 175 3.95 -1.03 15.79
CA LEU A 175 2.63 -1.59 16.09
C LEU A 175 2.71 -2.99 16.68
N TRP A 176 3.66 -3.84 16.24
CA TRP A 176 3.89 -5.16 16.81
C TRP A 176 4.30 -5.09 18.28
N ILE A 177 5.25 -4.19 18.60
CA ILE A 177 5.67 -3.97 20.00
C ILE A 177 4.48 -3.46 20.82
N ALA A 178 3.78 -2.43 20.34
CA ALA A 178 2.63 -1.86 21.04
C ALA A 178 1.50 -2.88 21.22
N THR A 179 1.24 -3.73 20.22
CA THR A 179 0.28 -4.83 20.29
C THR A 179 0.73 -5.86 21.33
N GLY A 180 2.01 -6.20 21.39
CA GLY A 180 2.56 -7.10 22.41
C GLY A 180 2.38 -6.57 23.83
N VAL A 181 2.57 -5.26 24.04
CA VAL A 181 2.31 -4.59 25.33
C VAL A 181 0.83 -4.62 25.69
N LEU A 182 -0.05 -4.27 24.73
CA LEU A 182 -1.49 -4.31 24.93
C LEU A 182 -2.00 -5.73 25.25
N ALA A 183 -1.40 -6.75 24.61
CA ALA A 183 -1.77 -8.14 24.78
C ALA A 183 -1.52 -8.69 26.20
N VAL A 184 -0.79 -7.97 27.07
CA VAL A 184 -0.60 -8.33 28.48
C VAL A 184 -1.93 -8.35 29.24
N THR A 185 -2.93 -7.60 28.79
CA THR A 185 -4.24 -7.53 29.46
C THR A 185 -5.38 -7.81 28.47
N ILE A 186 -6.48 -8.37 28.98
CA ILE A 186 -7.70 -8.61 28.19
C ILE A 186 -8.25 -7.26 27.66
N VAL A 187 -8.20 -6.21 28.48
CA VAL A 187 -8.64 -4.87 28.07
C VAL A 187 -7.75 -4.31 26.97
N GLY A 188 -6.43 -4.50 27.06
CA GLY A 188 -5.51 -4.05 26.02
C GLY A 188 -5.72 -4.77 24.69
N LEU A 189 -6.07 -6.07 24.69
CA LEU A 189 -6.46 -6.77 23.46
C LEU A 189 -7.66 -6.11 22.75
N LEU A 190 -8.62 -5.56 23.51
CA LEU A 190 -9.75 -4.83 22.92
C LEU A 190 -9.32 -3.53 22.24
N LEU A 191 -8.15 -2.96 22.59
CA LEU A 191 -7.62 -1.74 21.99
C LEU A 191 -6.82 -2.00 20.70
N VAL A 192 -6.46 -3.26 20.41
CA VAL A 192 -5.66 -3.63 19.24
C VAL A 192 -6.28 -3.17 17.93
N PRO A 193 -7.59 -3.34 17.64
CA PRO A 193 -8.19 -2.88 16.39
C PRO A 193 -8.05 -1.35 16.17
N PHE A 194 -8.15 -0.57 17.24
CA PHE A 194 -8.00 0.89 17.20
C PHE A 194 -6.55 1.29 16.92
N LEU A 195 -5.58 0.58 17.52
CA LEU A 195 -4.16 0.73 17.24
C LEU A 195 -3.83 0.37 15.79
N GLN A 196 -4.42 -0.71 15.26
CA GLN A 196 -4.23 -1.13 13.87
C GLN A 196 -4.80 -0.08 12.89
N PHE A 197 -5.99 0.45 13.16
CA PHE A 197 -6.57 1.54 12.36
C PHE A 197 -5.67 2.77 12.33
N TYR A 198 -5.17 3.21 13.50
CA TYR A 198 -4.20 4.32 13.58
C TYR A 198 -2.99 4.08 12.68
N GLY A 199 -2.43 2.87 12.73
CA GLY A 199 -1.28 2.48 11.92
C GLY A 199 -1.55 2.52 10.43
N GLN A 200 -2.72 2.04 9.99
CA GLN A 200 -3.12 2.06 8.60
C GLN A 200 -3.26 3.49 8.06
N VAL A 201 -3.94 4.38 8.79
CA VAL A 201 -4.08 5.79 8.39
C VAL A 201 -2.73 6.49 8.28
N ALA A 202 -1.83 6.24 9.25
CA ALA A 202 -0.47 6.78 9.22
C ALA A 202 0.32 6.32 7.97
N VAL A 203 0.23 5.03 7.65
CA VAL A 203 0.89 4.45 6.47
C VAL A 203 0.33 5.02 5.17
N PHE A 204 -0.99 5.13 5.05
CA PHE A 204 -1.62 5.67 3.84
C PHE A 204 -1.29 7.15 3.65
N ARG A 205 -1.20 7.95 4.73
CA ARG A 205 -0.67 9.32 4.67
C ARG A 205 0.74 9.34 4.08
N MET A 206 1.65 8.50 4.58
CA MET A 206 3.03 8.46 4.09
C MET A 206 3.12 8.12 2.59
N PHE A 207 2.29 7.18 2.11
CA PHE A 207 2.22 6.85 0.69
C PHE A 207 1.64 7.97 -0.16
N GLY A 208 0.56 8.62 0.31
CA GLY A 208 -0.05 9.75 -0.39
C GLY A 208 0.91 10.92 -0.53
N THR A 209 1.66 11.27 0.53
CA THR A 209 2.64 12.38 0.48
C THR A 209 3.76 12.09 -0.51
N ALA A 210 4.32 10.87 -0.50
CA ALA A 210 5.37 10.49 -1.44
C ALA A 210 4.89 10.50 -2.90
N PHE A 211 3.61 10.21 -3.13
CA PHE A 211 3.00 10.32 -4.45
C PHE A 211 2.85 11.79 -4.88
N ALA A 212 2.31 12.64 -3.99
CA ALA A 212 2.09 14.06 -4.24
C ALA A 212 3.39 14.81 -4.58
N ASP A 213 4.45 14.60 -3.78
CA ASP A 213 5.76 15.23 -3.99
C ASP A 213 6.32 14.95 -5.39
N GLN A 214 6.05 13.76 -5.95
CA GLN A 214 6.50 13.39 -7.29
C GLN A 214 5.65 14.03 -8.39
N SER A 215 4.33 14.06 -8.21
CA SER A 215 3.39 14.68 -9.16
C SER A 215 3.63 16.19 -9.32
N ASP A 216 3.93 16.90 -8.23
CA ASP A 216 4.21 18.34 -8.26
C ASP A 216 5.52 18.66 -8.98
N ARG A 217 6.56 17.83 -8.80
CA ARG A 217 7.86 17.97 -9.49
C ARG A 217 7.75 17.78 -11.00
N LEU A 218 6.85 16.91 -11.46
CA LEU A 218 6.61 16.71 -12.90
C LEU A 218 5.78 17.84 -13.51
N SER A 219 4.91 18.46 -12.71
CA SER A 219 4.07 19.59 -13.12
C SER A 219 4.85 20.92 -13.16
N THR A 220 6.01 20.98 -12.48
CA THR A 220 6.88 22.17 -12.42
C THR A 220 8.26 21.87 -13.05
N PRO A 221 8.39 21.78 -14.39
CA PRO A 221 9.69 21.63 -15.02
C PRO A 221 10.44 22.97 -14.97
N GLY A 222 11.21 23.25 -13.91
CA GLY A 222 12.04 24.46 -13.91
C GLY A 222 12.78 24.96 -12.67
N SER A 223 12.82 24.29 -11.51
CA SER A 223 13.51 24.86 -10.32
C SER A 223 14.86 24.25 -9.96
N ALA A 224 15.33 23.23 -10.67
CA ALA A 224 16.59 22.54 -10.33
C ALA A 224 17.84 23.07 -11.05
N VAL A 225 17.74 24.13 -11.86
CA VAL A 225 18.87 24.64 -12.67
C VAL A 225 19.35 26.03 -12.27
N ASP A 226 18.60 26.82 -11.50
CA ASP A 226 18.95 28.23 -11.29
C ASP A 226 19.94 28.48 -10.13
N ASP A 227 20.11 27.53 -9.21
CA ASP A 227 20.94 27.75 -8.01
C ASP A 227 22.45 27.47 -8.22
N ALA A 228 22.85 27.05 -9.44
CA ALA A 228 24.23 26.72 -9.76
C ALA A 228 24.99 27.84 -10.49
N THR A 229 24.33 28.95 -10.84
CA THR A 229 24.95 30.01 -11.67
C THR A 229 25.09 31.37 -11.00
N GLU A 230 24.56 31.57 -9.79
CA GLU A 230 24.55 32.90 -9.15
C GLU A 230 25.61 33.10 -8.05
N THR A 231 26.67 32.29 -8.02
CA THR A 231 27.80 32.52 -7.11
C THR A 231 29.16 32.35 -7.79
N ILE A 232 29.51 33.28 -8.68
CA ILE A 232 30.93 33.63 -8.91
C ILE A 232 31.04 35.16 -8.87
N PRO A 233 31.65 35.74 -7.81
CA PRO A 233 31.95 37.17 -7.71
C PRO A 233 33.10 37.61 -8.62
#